data_AF-A0A7L1Z3G5-F1
#
_entry.id   AF-A0A7L1Z3G5-F1
#
_cell.length_a   1.000
_cell.length_b   1.000
_cell.length_c   1.000
_cell.angle_alpha   90.00
_cell.angle_beta   90.00
_cell.angle_gamma   90.00
#
_symmetry.space_group_name_H-M   'P 1'
#
loop_
_entity.id
_entity.type
_entity.pdbx_description
1 polymer ?
#
loop_
_entity_poly.entity_id
_entity_poly.type
_entity_poly.pdbx_seq_one_letter_code
_entity_poly.pdbx_strand_id
1 'polypeptide(L)'
;QYSLVRDVVSALRRHRMHEQQFSHPPLLVLSNFGLPQIHVKLMAGMFQGLFPALNVHKVNLNSIRRCLLLTYDSESQLLEFRHYSVKVVPVGVSRGLRKLLQEKFPNLSRLQDVSELL
;
A
#
# COMPACT_ATOMS: atom_id res chain seq x y z
N GLN A 1 -16.62 -2.20 -15.54
CA GLN A 1 -15.54 -2.43 -16.52
C GLN A 1 -14.59 -3.47 -15.95
N TYR A 2 -14.06 -4.36 -16.77
CA TYR A 2 -13.16 -5.43 -16.33
C TYR A 2 -11.77 -5.23 -16.94
N SER A 3 -10.72 -5.56 -16.19
CA SER A 3 -9.33 -5.44 -16.64
C SER A 3 -8.51 -6.61 -16.12
N LEU A 4 -7.63 -7.15 -16.97
CA LEU A 4 -6.69 -8.19 -16.56
C LEU A 4 -5.47 -7.56 -15.88
N VAL A 5 -4.86 -8.31 -14.96
CA VAL A 5 -3.61 -7.88 -14.31
C VAL A 5 -2.51 -7.62 -15.34
N ARG A 6 -2.44 -8.43 -16.41
CA ARG A 6 -1.46 -8.29 -17.49
C ARG A 6 -1.60 -6.94 -18.19
N ASP A 7 -2.83 -6.53 -18.50
CA ASP A 7 -3.11 -5.26 -19.17
C ASP A 7 -2.71 -4.08 -18.27
N VAL A 8 -3.10 -4.12 -17.00
CA VAL A 8 -2.75 -3.08 -16.02
C VAL A 8 -1.24 -2.95 -15.85
N VAL A 9 -0.52 -4.07 -15.75
CA VAL A 9 0.94 -4.08 -15.61
C VAL A 9 1.61 -3.52 -16.86
N SER A 10 1.15 -3.90 -18.04
CA SER A 10 1.70 -3.41 -19.31
C SER A 10 1.45 -1.91 -19.54
N ALA A 11 0.32 -1.38 -19.07
CA ALA A 11 -0.03 0.04 -19.19
C ALA A 11 0.80 0.95 -18.25
N LEU A 12 1.38 0.39 -17.19
CA LEU A 12 2.12 1.15 -16.17
C LEU A 12 3.63 1.16 -16.46
N ARG A 13 4.17 2.33 -16.84
CA ARG A 13 5.61 2.53 -17.08
C ARG A 13 6.51 2.12 -15.90
N ARG A 14 6.01 2.25 -14.67
CA ARG A 14 6.69 1.82 -13.44
C ARG A 14 5.69 1.08 -12.55
N HIS A 15 5.54 -0.21 -12.79
CA HIS A 15 4.76 -1.07 -11.91
C HIS A 15 5.64 -1.64 -10.79
N ARG A 16 5.05 -1.83 -9.60
CA ARG A 16 5.70 -2.53 -8.49
C ARG A 16 4.95 -3.82 -8.21
N MET A 17 5.20 -4.84 -9.05
CA MET A 17 4.58 -6.15 -8.93
C MET A 17 5.62 -7.20 -8.57
N HIS A 18 5.44 -7.85 -7.42
CA HIS A 18 6.29 -8.94 -6.94
C HIS A 18 5.39 -9.97 -6.25
N GLU A 19 5.57 -11.26 -6.45
CA GLU A 19 4.59 -12.27 -5.98
C GLU A 19 4.41 -12.28 -4.45
N GLN A 20 5.48 -12.03 -3.69
CA GLN A 20 5.44 -12.05 -2.22
C GLN A 20 4.52 -10.97 -1.60
N GLN A 21 4.07 -9.97 -2.37
CA GLN A 21 3.07 -9.01 -1.87
C GLN A 21 1.71 -9.67 -1.61
N PHE A 22 1.41 -10.77 -2.31
CA PHE A 22 0.14 -11.47 -2.21
C PHE A 22 0.08 -12.48 -1.06
N SER A 23 1.22 -12.77 -0.42
CA SER A 23 1.30 -13.65 0.75
C SER A 23 0.60 -13.09 1.99
N HIS A 24 0.37 -11.77 2.04
CA HIS A 24 -0.35 -11.10 3.12
C HIS A 24 -1.66 -10.49 2.59
N PRO A 25 -2.72 -10.46 3.41
CA PRO A 25 -3.98 -9.81 3.05
C PRO A 25 -3.78 -8.30 2.85
N PRO A 26 -4.53 -7.65 1.93
CA PRO A 26 -4.46 -6.21 1.76
C PRO A 26 -5.18 -5.48 2.91
N LEU A 27 -4.75 -4.26 3.19
CA LEU A 27 -5.53 -3.35 4.05
C LEU A 27 -6.74 -2.82 3.30
N LEU A 28 -7.93 -2.93 3.90
CA LEU A 28 -9.15 -2.34 3.36
C LEU A 28 -9.22 -0.84 3.67
N VAL A 29 -9.48 -0.03 2.64
CA VAL A 29 -9.76 1.40 2.73
C VAL A 29 -11.10 1.66 2.09
N LEU A 30 -12.05 2.18 2.87
CA LEU A 30 -13.38 2.56 2.42
C LEU A 30 -13.46 4.07 2.26
N SER A 31 -13.72 4.55 1.04
CA SER A 31 -13.89 5.97 0.71
C SER A 31 -15.34 6.26 0.34
N ASN A 32 -15.88 7.34 0.90
CA ASN A 32 -17.27 7.80 0.70
C ASN A 32 -18.37 6.83 1.18
N PHE A 33 -18.04 5.94 2.11
CA PHE A 33 -19.02 5.03 2.76
C PHE A 33 -19.74 5.64 3.98
N GLY A 34 -19.51 6.92 4.29
CA GLY A 34 -20.12 7.63 5.44
C GLY A 34 -21.54 8.15 5.19
N LEU A 35 -22.13 7.86 4.04
CA LEU A 35 -23.46 8.35 3.65
C LEU A 35 -24.57 7.70 4.49
N PRO A 36 -25.69 8.40 4.75
CA PRO A 36 -26.77 7.90 5.60
C PRO A 36 -27.56 6.71 5.01
N GLN A 37 -27.30 6.36 3.76
CA GLN A 37 -27.96 5.27 3.02
C GLN A 37 -27.66 3.91 3.68
N ILE A 38 -28.72 3.15 3.99
CA ILE A 38 -28.63 1.89 4.74
C ILE A 38 -27.82 0.83 3.97
N HIS A 39 -28.01 0.74 2.64
CA HIS A 39 -27.28 -0.22 1.82
C HIS A 39 -25.77 0.06 1.81
N VAL A 40 -25.36 1.32 1.85
CA VAL A 40 -23.94 1.72 1.91
C VAL A 40 -23.30 1.25 3.22
N LYS A 41 -24.01 1.38 4.34
CA LYS A 41 -23.55 0.87 5.64
C LYS A 41 -23.46 -0.66 5.66
N LEU A 42 -24.44 -1.34 5.08
CA LEU A 42 -24.43 -2.80 4.95
C LEU A 42 -23.22 -3.25 4.10
N MET A 43 -22.98 -2.60 2.97
CA MET A 43 -21.84 -2.89 2.11
C MET A 43 -20.52 -2.66 2.84
N ALA A 44 -20.38 -1.57 3.60
CA ALA A 44 -19.19 -1.30 4.40
C ALA A 44 -18.93 -2.44 5.41
N GLY A 45 -19.96 -2.87 6.14
CA GLY A 45 -19.88 -3.98 7.09
C GLY A 45 -19.53 -5.31 6.41
N MET A 46 -20.11 -5.58 5.25
CA MET A 46 -19.79 -6.76 4.44
C MET A 46 -18.31 -6.78 4.07
N PHE A 47 -17.78 -5.70 3.48
CA PHE A 47 -16.37 -5.65 3.09
C PHE A 47 -15.44 -5.70 4.30
N GLN A 48 -15.79 -5.05 5.42
CA GLN A 48 -15.02 -5.17 6.66
C GLN A 48 -14.96 -6.61 7.17
N GLY A 49 -16.05 -7.37 7.05
CA GLY A 49 -16.10 -8.79 7.44
C GLY A 49 -15.32 -9.74 6.52
N LEU A 50 -15.05 -9.35 5.26
CA LEU A 50 -14.26 -10.15 4.32
C LEU A 50 -12.75 -10.10 4.58
N PHE A 51 -12.27 -9.11 5.33
CA PHE A 51 -10.85 -8.92 5.61
C PHE A 51 -10.57 -9.06 7.11
N PRO A 52 -9.36 -9.49 7.50
CA PRO A 52 -9.00 -9.56 8.91
C PRO A 52 -9.08 -8.19 9.57
N ALA A 53 -9.63 -8.15 10.78
CA ALA A 53 -9.73 -6.92 11.55
C ALA A 53 -8.35 -6.33 11.83
N LEU A 54 -8.20 -5.01 11.63
CA LEU A 54 -6.95 -4.29 11.83
C LEU A 54 -6.86 -3.78 13.27
N ASN A 55 -5.88 -4.27 14.03
CA ASN A 55 -5.52 -3.69 15.32
C ASN A 55 -4.23 -2.87 15.17
N VAL A 56 -4.33 -1.54 15.26
CA VAL A 56 -3.22 -0.61 15.05
C VAL A 56 -2.06 -0.84 16.03
N HIS A 57 -2.33 -1.35 17.23
CA HIS A 57 -1.30 -1.59 18.24
C HIS A 57 -0.56 -2.92 18.07
N LYS A 58 -1.16 -3.89 17.35
CA LYS A 58 -0.60 -5.24 17.17
C LYS A 58 -0.13 -5.50 15.74
N VAL A 59 -0.52 -4.66 14.78
CA VAL A 59 -0.21 -4.90 13.37
C VAL A 59 1.26 -4.68 13.07
N ASN A 60 1.85 -5.64 12.36
CA ASN A 60 3.22 -5.51 11.85
C ASN A 60 3.20 -4.71 10.54
N LEU A 61 3.83 -3.53 10.51
CA LEU A 61 3.89 -2.70 9.30
C LEU A 61 4.63 -3.38 8.14
N ASN A 62 5.53 -4.34 8.42
CA ASN A 62 6.26 -5.07 7.38
C ASN A 62 5.38 -6.11 6.65
N SER A 63 4.26 -6.55 7.24
CA SER A 63 3.30 -7.43 6.57
C SER A 63 2.34 -6.66 5.67
N ILE A 64 2.19 -5.35 5.89
CA ILE A 64 1.36 -4.47 5.06
C ILE A 64 2.10 -4.11 3.78
N ARG A 65 1.83 -4.87 2.72
CA ARG A 65 2.41 -4.65 1.39
C ARG A 65 1.42 -4.11 0.37
N ARG A 66 0.12 -4.15 0.69
CA ARG A 66 -0.97 -3.83 -0.23
C ARG A 66 -2.14 -3.18 0.49
N CYS A 67 -2.88 -2.36 -0.25
CA CYS A 67 -4.19 -1.90 0.18
C CYS A 67 -5.21 -2.00 -0.95
N LEU A 68 -6.46 -2.21 -0.56
CA LEU A 68 -7.63 -2.19 -1.41
C LEU A 68 -8.42 -0.92 -1.09
N LEU A 69 -8.55 -0.04 -2.05
CA LEU A 69 -9.41 1.13 -1.98
C LEU A 69 -10.75 0.80 -2.65
N LEU A 70 -11.82 0.86 -1.87
CA LEU A 70 -13.19 0.86 -2.37
C LEU A 70 -13.73 2.27 -2.25
N THR A 71 -14.20 2.82 -3.37
CA THR A 71 -14.84 4.13 -3.41
C THR A 71 -16.28 3.95 -3.87
N TYR A 72 -17.21 4.55 -3.14
CA TYR A 72 -18.61 4.60 -3.55
C TYR A 72 -18.95 5.99 -4.09
N ASP A 73 -19.51 6.03 -5.29
CA ASP A 73 -20.05 7.27 -5.86
C ASP A 73 -21.57 7.31 -5.66
N SER A 74 -22.05 8.36 -4.99
CA SER A 74 -23.47 8.54 -4.72
C SER A 74 -24.28 8.93 -5.94
N GLU A 75 -23.66 9.54 -6.95
CA GLU A 75 -24.37 10.00 -8.15
C GLU A 75 -24.59 8.83 -9.12
N SER A 76 -23.51 8.13 -9.49
CA SER A 76 -23.60 6.95 -10.36
C SER A 76 -24.08 5.68 -9.66
N GLN A 77 -24.09 5.64 -8.32
CA GLN A 77 -24.37 4.45 -7.50
C GLN A 77 -23.40 3.29 -7.80
N LEU A 78 -22.19 3.59 -8.28
CA LEU A 78 -21.17 2.60 -8.63
C LEU A 78 -20.10 2.49 -7.55
N LEU A 79 -19.53 1.29 -7.47
CA LEU A 79 -18.34 1.01 -6.67
C LEU A 79 -17.11 0.96 -7.56
N GLU A 80 -16.10 1.76 -7.21
CA GLU A 80 -14.78 1.65 -7.80
C GLU A 80 -13.87 0.81 -6.90
N PHE A 81 -13.28 -0.22 -7.49
CA PHE A 81 -12.33 -1.12 -6.84
C PHE A 81 -10.92 -0.83 -7.36
N ARG A 82 -10.02 -0.38 -6.50
CA ARG A 82 -8.62 -0.07 -6.87
C ARG A 82 -7.64 -0.70 -5.90
N HIS A 83 -6.65 -1.41 -6.44
CA HIS A 83 -5.67 -2.14 -5.65
C HIS A 83 -4.27 -1.52 -5.80
N TYR A 84 -3.64 -1.21 -4.67
CA TYR A 84 -2.36 -0.51 -4.63
C TYR A 84 -1.29 -1.29 -3.87
N SER A 85 -0.05 -1.16 -4.33
CA SER A 85 1.13 -1.61 -3.59
C SER A 85 1.56 -0.54 -2.59
N VAL A 86 1.82 -0.93 -1.35
CA VAL A 86 2.25 -0.04 -0.26
C VAL A 86 3.77 -0.18 -0.08
N LYS A 87 4.47 0.94 0.05
CA LYS A 87 5.88 0.98 0.41
C LYS A 87 6.02 1.68 1.76
N VAL A 88 6.52 0.97 2.75
CA VAL A 88 6.96 1.60 3.99
C VAL A 88 8.16 2.48 3.69
N VAL A 89 8.07 3.73 4.11
CA VAL A 89 9.11 4.73 3.93
C VAL A 89 9.47 5.25 5.32
N PRO A 90 10.73 5.14 5.77
CA PRO A 90 11.14 5.73 7.02
C PRO A 90 11.04 7.25 6.93
N VAL A 91 10.44 7.85 7.94
CA VAL A 91 10.32 9.29 8.15
C VAL A 91 11.27 9.73 9.26
N GLY A 92 11.68 11.00 9.28
CA GLY A 92 12.58 11.54 10.32
C GLY A 92 14.08 11.33 10.07
N VAL A 93 14.46 10.71 8.95
CA VAL A 93 15.86 10.58 8.51
C VAL A 93 16.17 11.54 7.36
N SER A 94 17.37 12.14 7.38
CA SER A 94 17.83 13.02 6.31
C SER A 94 17.88 12.28 4.97
N ARG A 95 17.76 13.01 3.85
CA ARG A 95 17.79 12.40 2.50
C ARG A 95 19.08 11.60 2.25
N GLY A 96 20.21 12.11 2.72
CA GLY A 96 21.51 11.42 2.63
C GLY A 96 21.50 10.11 3.39
N LEU A 97 21.13 10.14 4.68
CA LEU A 97 21.06 8.94 5.52
C LEU A 97 20.05 7.92 4.98
N ARG A 98 18.94 8.38 4.42
CA ARG A 98 17.94 7.53 3.78
C ARG A 98 18.42 6.84 2.49
N LYS A 99 19.36 7.44 1.76
CA LYS A 99 20.04 6.77 0.63
C LYS A 99 20.99 5.69 1.15
N LEU A 100 21.77 6.01 2.18
CA LEU A 100 22.68 5.05 2.83
C LEU A 100 21.97 3.82 3.39
N LEU A 101 20.79 4.02 4.00
CA LEU A 101 19.98 2.93 4.55
C LEU A 101 19.25 2.08 3.48
N GLN A 102 19.15 2.54 2.23
CA GLN A 102 18.48 1.81 1.13
C GLN A 102 19.45 1.03 0.24
N GLU A 103 20.70 1.48 0.12
CA GLU A 103 21.76 0.74 -0.58
C GLU A 103 22.23 -0.44 0.28
N LYS A 104 22.74 -1.50 -0.36
CA LYS A 104 23.59 -2.46 0.36
C LYS A 104 24.75 -1.63 0.92
N PHE A 105 24.82 -1.49 2.25
CA PHE A 105 25.86 -0.69 2.90
C PHE A 105 27.22 -1.05 2.28
N PRO A 106 27.90 -0.12 1.61
CA PRO A 106 29.23 -0.39 1.08
C PRO A 106 30.15 -0.72 2.25
N ASN A 107 31.11 -1.61 2.02
CA ASN A 107 32.03 -2.02 3.07
C ASN A 107 32.89 -0.81 3.50
N LEU A 108 32.57 -0.23 4.66
CA LEU A 108 33.17 1.01 5.18
C LEU A 108 34.57 0.80 5.76
N SER A 109 35.06 -0.43 5.85
CA SER A 109 36.41 -0.74 6.38
C SER A 109 37.54 -0.10 5.56
N ARG A 110 37.25 0.36 4.34
CA ARG A 110 38.20 1.02 3.45
C ARG A 110 38.09 2.55 3.43
N LEU A 111 37.09 3.13 4.09
CA LEU A 111 36.86 4.58 4.09
C LEU A 111 37.34 5.14 5.44
N GLN A 112 38.14 6.21 5.41
CA GLN A 112 38.64 6.85 6.63
C GLN A 112 37.69 7.95 7.13
N ASP A 113 36.84 8.48 6.25
CA ASP A 113 35.87 9.52 6.58
C ASP A 113 34.52 9.32 5.86
N VAL A 114 33.43 9.73 6.49
CA VAL A 114 32.06 9.70 5.95
C VAL A 114 31.90 10.66 4.78
N SER A 115 32.71 11.72 4.73
CA SER A 115 32.79 12.66 3.62
C SER A 115 33.16 12.00 2.28
N GLU A 116 33.88 10.87 2.31
CA GLU A 116 34.29 10.12 1.11
C GLU A 116 33.11 9.40 0.42
N LEU A 117 31.94 9.37 1.06
CA LEU A 117 30.72 8.72 0.60
C LEU A 117 29.70 9.71 -0.02
N LEU A 118 29.94 11.01 0.10
CA LEU A 118 29.02 12.10 -0.30
C LEU A 118 29.30 12.66 -1.69
#